data_AF-A0A2N2FGW7-F1
#
_entry.id   AF-A0A2N2FGW7-F1
#
_cell.length_a   1.000
_cell.length_b   1.000
_cell.length_c   1.000
_cell.angle_alpha   90.00
_cell.angle_beta   90.00
_cell.angle_gamma   90.00
#
_symmetry.space_group_name_H-M   'P 1'
#
loop_
_entity.id
_entity.type
_entity.pdbx_description
1 polymer ?
#
loop_
_entity_poly.entity_id
_entity_poly.type
_entity_poly.pdbx_seq_one_letter_code
_entity_poly.pdbx_strand_id
1 'polypeptide(L)'
;MQLIRPLQLILLLTLSAFLAGCSDPVETVRQARISPDPSMSIAEALEKYPYFNKIEWSTFEDKDSKCVVQANCEINVAANCRSVSEASLAAATRDVRRDYFQARFVVYGFPRQVRALEAAHVTECTNGGRLRMADPKYLRAIYSRELVRFFCLEGLNCPPSPAKP
;
A
#
# COMPACT_ATOMS: atom_id res chain seq x y z
N MET A 1 -14.53 54.81 3.57
CA MET A 1 -13.79 53.62 4.05
C MET A 1 -14.75 52.80 4.90
N GLN A 2 -15.25 51.67 4.40
CA GLN A 2 -16.16 50.82 5.15
C GLN A 2 -15.36 49.93 6.11
N LEU A 3 -15.56 50.10 7.42
CA LEU A 3 -14.99 49.21 8.43
C LEU A 3 -15.62 47.82 8.28
N ILE A 4 -14.82 46.87 7.81
CA ILE A 4 -15.18 45.45 7.80
C ILE A 4 -15.35 45.03 9.26
N ARG A 5 -16.56 44.56 9.63
CA ARG A 5 -16.85 44.13 10.99
C ARG A 5 -16.02 42.87 11.31
N PRO A 6 -15.40 42.77 12.50
CA PRO A 6 -14.53 41.64 12.85
C PRO A 6 -15.23 40.28 12.74
N LEU A 7 -16.55 40.25 12.92
CA LEU A 7 -17.39 39.06 12.76
C LEU A 7 -17.42 38.53 11.31
N GLN A 8 -17.35 39.41 10.29
CA GLN A 8 -17.31 39.01 8.88
C GLN A 8 -15.94 38.45 8.50
N LEU A 9 -14.85 38.96 9.10
CA LEU A 9 -13.51 38.44 8.87
C LEU A 9 -13.35 37.02 9.43
N ILE A 10 -13.88 36.77 10.64
CA ILE A 10 -13.85 35.45 11.28
C ILE A 10 -14.67 34.43 10.48
N LEU A 11 -15.84 34.82 9.96
CA LEU A 11 -16.68 33.94 9.15
C LEU A 11 -16.04 33.62 7.79
N LEU A 12 -15.34 34.56 7.15
CA LEU A 12 -14.57 34.28 5.93
C LEU A 12 -13.35 33.39 6.22
N LEU A 13 -12.66 33.58 7.36
CA LEU A 13 -11.51 32.78 7.76
C LEU A 13 -11.89 31.33 8.11
N THR A 14 -13.05 31.09 8.75
CA THR A 14 -13.54 29.73 9.03
C THR A 14 -14.07 29.03 7.78
N LEU A 15 -14.69 29.75 6.84
CA LEU A 15 -15.10 29.19 5.55
C LEU A 15 -13.88 28.83 4.67
N SER A 16 -12.81 29.63 4.76
CA SER A 16 -11.53 29.36 4.08
C SER A 16 -10.80 28.14 4.68
N ALA A 17 -10.89 27.95 6.00
CA ALA A 17 -10.31 26.80 6.69
C ALA A 17 -11.03 25.48 6.34
N PHE A 18 -12.33 25.53 6.01
CA PHE A 18 -13.09 24.36 5.52
C PHE A 18 -12.75 24.00 4.06
N LEU A 19 -12.31 24.97 3.25
CA LEU A 19 -11.85 24.75 1.86
C LEU A 19 -10.35 24.39 1.78
N ALA A 20 -9.59 24.65 2.84
CA ALA A 20 -8.21 24.18 3.03
C ALA A 20 -8.15 22.72 3.53
N GLY A 21 -9.22 21.94 3.34
CA GLY A 21 -9.20 20.49 3.39
C GLY A 21 -8.39 19.90 2.23
N CYS A 22 -7.10 20.24 2.16
CA CYS A 22 -6.09 19.42 1.53
C CYS A 22 -6.00 18.12 2.32
N SER A 23 -7.02 17.25 2.21
CA SER A 23 -6.93 15.90 2.76
C SER A 23 -5.67 15.26 2.19
N ASP A 24 -4.79 14.79 3.06
CA ASP A 24 -3.61 14.05 2.66
C ASP A 24 -4.03 12.93 1.69
N PRO A 25 -3.39 12.79 0.50
CA PRO A 25 -3.71 11.70 -0.41
C PRO A 25 -3.64 10.33 0.28
N VAL A 26 -2.70 10.14 1.21
CA VAL A 26 -2.62 8.90 2.00
C VAL A 26 -3.90 8.70 2.79
N GLU A 27 -4.32 9.70 3.57
CA GLU A 27 -5.53 9.59 4.38
C GLU A 27 -6.79 9.40 3.53
N THR A 28 -6.83 10.03 2.36
CA THR A 28 -7.90 9.85 1.38
C THR A 28 -8.01 8.38 0.94
N VAL A 29 -6.89 7.71 0.71
CA VAL A 29 -6.86 6.27 0.37
C VAL A 29 -7.17 5.41 1.58
N ARG A 30 -6.62 5.70 2.76
CA ARG A 30 -6.88 4.93 3.97
C ARG A 30 -8.36 4.86 4.32
N GLN A 31 -9.09 5.94 4.11
CA GLN A 31 -10.52 6.06 4.40
C GLN A 31 -11.43 5.58 3.27
N ALA A 32 -10.92 5.43 2.05
CA ALA A 32 -11.72 5.00 0.91
C ALA A 32 -12.35 3.63 1.17
N ARG A 33 -13.63 3.52 0.81
CA ARG A 33 -14.40 2.28 0.97
C ARG A 33 -14.15 1.35 -0.21
N ILE A 34 -14.03 0.07 0.11
CA ILE A 34 -13.78 -0.97 -0.86
C ILE A 34 -15.08 -1.29 -1.60
N SER A 35 -15.02 -1.43 -2.92
CA SER A 35 -16.11 -2.04 -3.68
C SER A 35 -15.76 -3.51 -3.91
N PRO A 36 -16.66 -4.48 -3.63
CA PRO A 36 -18.08 -4.31 -3.31
C PRO A 36 -18.46 -4.30 -1.81
N ASP A 37 -17.50 -4.37 -0.87
CA ASP A 37 -17.79 -4.33 0.58
C ASP A 37 -17.54 -2.92 1.18
N PRO A 38 -18.54 -2.01 1.15
CA PRO A 38 -18.36 -0.64 1.64
C PRO A 38 -18.26 -0.56 3.16
N SER A 39 -18.44 -1.67 3.90
CA SER A 39 -18.31 -1.70 5.36
C SER A 39 -16.85 -1.55 5.82
N MET A 40 -15.90 -1.75 4.91
CA MET A 40 -14.46 -1.77 5.20
C MET A 40 -13.71 -0.69 4.42
N SER A 41 -12.78 -0.01 5.09
CA SER A 41 -11.83 0.88 4.43
C SER A 41 -10.63 0.11 3.86
N ILE A 42 -9.91 0.73 2.91
CA ILE A 42 -8.66 0.16 2.39
C ILE A 42 -7.65 -0.10 3.52
N ALA A 43 -7.51 0.83 4.46
CA ALA A 43 -6.61 0.65 5.60
C ALA A 43 -7.01 -0.57 6.44
N GLU A 44 -8.30 -0.71 6.78
CA GLU A 44 -8.79 -1.84 7.57
C GLU A 44 -8.56 -3.18 6.87
N ALA A 45 -8.73 -3.25 5.55
CA ALA A 45 -8.51 -4.49 4.81
C ALA A 45 -7.04 -4.95 4.81
N LEU A 46 -6.12 -4.00 4.66
CA LEU A 46 -4.69 -4.29 4.70
C LEU A 46 -4.24 -4.59 6.13
N GLU A 47 -4.64 -3.78 7.11
CA GLU A 47 -4.23 -3.94 8.52
C GLU A 47 -4.76 -5.24 9.15
N LYS A 48 -5.94 -5.72 8.73
CA LYS A 48 -6.52 -6.98 9.22
C LYS A 48 -5.98 -8.22 8.50
N TYR A 49 -5.16 -8.05 7.46
CA TYR A 49 -4.68 -9.20 6.70
C TYR A 49 -3.65 -9.99 7.51
N PRO A 50 -3.83 -11.32 7.69
CA PRO A 50 -3.15 -12.09 8.73
C PRO A 50 -1.63 -12.23 8.56
N TYR A 51 -1.09 -11.82 7.41
CA TYR A 51 0.33 -11.97 7.09
C TYR A 51 1.06 -10.64 7.00
N PHE A 52 0.37 -9.50 7.14
CA PHE A 52 1.02 -8.20 7.12
C PHE A 52 1.40 -7.77 8.54
N ASN A 53 2.69 -7.52 8.76
CA ASN A 53 3.23 -7.08 10.05
C ASN A 53 3.39 -5.56 10.14
N LYS A 54 3.60 -4.89 9.01
CA LYS A 54 3.82 -3.45 8.91
C LYS A 54 3.35 -2.94 7.56
N ILE A 55 2.76 -1.75 7.53
CA ILE A 55 2.35 -1.07 6.31
C ILE A 55 3.05 0.28 6.25
N GLU A 56 3.80 0.50 5.17
CA GLU A 56 4.42 1.78 4.87
C GLU A 56 3.66 2.48 3.76
N TRP A 57 3.25 3.72 4.03
CA TRP A 57 2.52 4.56 3.09
C TRP A 57 3.43 5.61 2.49
N SER A 58 3.30 5.84 1.19
CA SER A 58 4.06 6.85 0.47
C SER A 58 3.21 7.43 -0.66
N THR A 59 3.55 8.64 -1.08
CA THR A 59 2.91 9.31 -2.22
C THR A 59 3.96 9.70 -3.24
N PHE A 60 3.60 9.63 -4.51
CA PHE A 60 4.41 10.13 -5.62
C PHE A 60 3.52 10.50 -6.80
N GLU A 61 4.05 11.30 -7.71
CA GLU A 61 3.41 11.60 -8.98
C GLU A 61 3.90 10.60 -10.04
N ASP A 62 2.99 9.97 -10.79
CA ASP A 62 3.37 9.09 -11.89
C ASP A 62 3.71 9.87 -13.17
N LYS A 63 4.13 9.14 -14.21
CA LYS A 63 4.49 9.73 -15.51
C LYS A 63 3.37 10.50 -16.21
N ASP A 64 2.11 10.29 -15.82
CA ASP A 64 0.92 10.94 -16.39
C ASP A 64 0.41 12.06 -15.47
N SER A 65 1.24 12.53 -14.53
CA SER A 65 0.90 13.53 -13.52
C SER A 65 -0.26 13.13 -12.59
N LYS A 66 -0.44 11.82 -12.35
CA LYS A 66 -1.45 11.34 -11.40
C LYS A 66 -0.83 11.24 -10.01
N CYS A 67 -1.60 11.66 -9.00
CA CYS A 67 -1.25 11.44 -7.61
C CYS A 67 -1.45 9.95 -7.26
N VAL A 68 -0.34 9.25 -7.03
CA VAL A 68 -0.33 7.83 -6.65
C VAL A 68 0.00 7.70 -5.17
N VAL A 69 -0.81 6.92 -4.47
CA VAL A 69 -0.53 6.46 -3.11
C VAL A 69 -0.12 5.00 -3.18
N GLN A 70 0.97 4.67 -2.50
CA GLN A 70 1.52 3.32 -2.43
C GLN A 70 1.55 2.84 -0.98
N ALA A 71 0.94 1.69 -0.75
CA ALA A 71 1.03 0.93 0.49
C ALA A 71 1.95 -0.27 0.26
N ASN A 72 3.09 -0.32 0.96
CA ASN A 72 3.96 -1.49 1.02
C ASN A 72 3.68 -2.22 2.33
N CYS A 73 3.01 -3.35 2.24
CA CYS A 73 2.65 -4.21 3.37
C CYS A 73 3.70 -5.31 3.48
N GLU A 74 4.59 -5.23 4.47
CA GLU A 74 5.60 -6.25 4.71
C GLU A 74 4.95 -7.61 4.98
N ILE A 75 5.46 -8.65 4.36
CA ILE A 75 4.94 -10.00 4.49
C ILE A 75 5.74 -10.73 5.56
N ASN A 76 5.06 -11.22 6.59
CA ASN A 76 5.61 -12.23 7.47
C ASN A 76 5.60 -13.58 6.72
N VAL A 77 6.72 -13.92 6.08
CA VAL A 77 6.87 -15.13 5.25
C VAL A 77 6.52 -16.39 6.03
N ALA A 78 6.96 -16.52 7.28
CA ALA A 78 6.64 -17.68 8.11
C ALA A 78 5.13 -17.81 8.36
N ALA A 79 4.45 -16.68 8.63
CA ALA A 79 3.00 -16.68 8.83
C ALA A 79 2.21 -16.95 7.54
N ASN A 80 2.70 -16.49 6.39
CA ASN A 80 2.13 -16.76 5.06
C ASN A 80 2.35 -18.23 4.63
N CYS A 81 3.44 -18.84 5.05
CA CYS A 81 3.95 -20.12 4.54
C CYS A 81 3.99 -21.23 5.58
N ARG A 82 2.97 -21.30 6.44
CA ARG A 82 2.89 -22.26 7.57
C ARG A 82 3.03 -23.73 7.20
N SER A 83 2.72 -24.10 5.95
CA SER A 83 2.83 -25.48 5.43
C SER A 83 4.21 -25.82 4.84
N VAL A 84 5.13 -24.86 4.78
CA VAL A 84 6.48 -25.06 4.22
C VAL A 84 7.44 -25.45 5.35
N SER A 85 8.38 -26.35 5.07
CA SER A 85 9.38 -26.77 6.06
C SER A 85 10.32 -25.63 6.44
N GLU A 86 10.85 -25.66 7.66
CA GLU A 86 11.81 -24.66 8.14
C GLU A 86 13.04 -24.54 7.23
N ALA A 87 13.55 -25.67 6.71
CA ALA A 87 14.68 -25.69 5.79
C ALA A 87 14.38 -24.96 4.47
N SER A 88 13.19 -25.18 3.90
CA SER A 88 12.78 -24.50 2.67
C SER A 88 12.52 -23.02 2.89
N LEU A 89 11.97 -22.64 4.06
CA LEU A 89 11.81 -21.23 4.45
C LEU A 89 13.16 -20.54 4.62
N ALA A 90 14.12 -21.17 5.31
CA ALA A 90 15.46 -20.64 5.49
C ALA A 90 16.19 -20.45 4.14
N ALA A 91 16.02 -21.39 3.21
CA ALA A 91 16.55 -21.25 1.86
C ALA A 91 15.89 -20.09 1.10
N ALA A 92 14.56 -19.94 1.19
CA ALA A 92 13.81 -18.91 0.50
C ALA A 92 14.07 -17.50 1.05
N THR A 93 14.50 -17.35 2.30
CA THR A 93 14.77 -16.03 2.90
C THR A 93 16.24 -15.63 2.92
N ARG A 94 17.16 -16.57 2.62
CA ARG A 94 18.62 -16.35 2.69
C ARG A 94 19.09 -15.10 1.94
N ASP A 95 18.64 -14.93 0.70
CA ASP A 95 19.06 -13.85 -0.20
C ASP A 95 17.99 -12.75 -0.34
N VAL A 96 17.02 -12.71 0.57
CA VAL A 96 15.93 -11.75 0.57
C VAL A 96 16.21 -10.62 1.55
N ARG A 97 16.25 -9.38 1.05
CA ARG A 97 16.32 -8.18 1.88
C ARG A 97 14.93 -7.79 2.40
N ARG A 98 13.91 -7.87 1.56
CA ARG A 98 12.54 -7.49 1.92
C ARG A 98 11.53 -8.26 1.08
N ASP A 99 10.46 -8.71 1.72
CA ASP A 99 9.31 -9.29 1.03
C ASP A 99 8.04 -8.55 1.41
N TYR A 100 7.29 -8.07 0.42
CA TYR A 100 6.12 -7.23 0.68
C TYR A 100 5.07 -7.30 -0.43
N PHE A 101 3.83 -7.07 -0.02
CA PHE A 101 2.72 -6.78 -0.90
C PHE A 101 2.64 -5.27 -1.18
N GLN A 102 2.66 -4.88 -2.43
CA GLN A 102 2.55 -3.50 -2.88
C GLN A 102 1.16 -3.26 -3.46
N ALA A 103 0.38 -2.38 -2.84
CA ALA A 103 -0.86 -1.87 -3.39
C ALA A 103 -0.69 -0.40 -3.80
N ARG A 104 -1.13 -0.06 -5.01
CA ARG A 104 -1.08 1.31 -5.54
C ARG A 104 -2.47 1.80 -5.90
N PHE A 105 -2.71 3.06 -5.59
CA PHE A 105 -3.99 3.72 -5.76
C PHE A 105 -3.78 5.08 -6.41
N VAL A 106 -4.66 5.43 -7.35
CA VAL A 106 -4.71 6.78 -7.91
C VAL A 106 -5.77 7.57 -7.16
N VAL A 107 -5.40 8.77 -6.72
CA VAL A 107 -6.32 9.78 -6.18
C VAL A 107 -6.59 10.82 -7.26
N TYR A 108 -7.86 11.07 -7.59
CA TYR A 108 -8.23 11.97 -8.69
C TYR A 108 -9.57 12.68 -8.46
N GLY A 109 -9.81 13.77 -9.19
CA GLY A 109 -11.08 14.50 -9.20
C GLY A 109 -11.39 15.34 -7.95
N PHE A 110 -12.52 16.06 -8.01
CA PHE A 110 -13.13 16.77 -6.88
C PHE A 110 -14.64 16.50 -6.86
N PRO A 111 -15.21 15.92 -5.77
CA PRO A 111 -14.53 15.43 -4.58
C PRO A 111 -13.53 14.30 -4.92
N ARG A 112 -12.48 14.14 -4.11
CA ARG A 112 -11.42 13.17 -4.37
C ARG A 112 -11.98 11.75 -4.41
N GLN A 113 -11.62 11.02 -5.47
CA GLN A 113 -11.95 9.63 -5.70
C GLN A 113 -10.69 8.78 -5.64
N VAL A 114 -10.86 7.51 -5.25
CA VAL A 114 -9.77 6.53 -5.14
C VAL A 114 -10.05 5.38 -6.07
N ARG A 115 -9.06 5.01 -6.89
CA ARG A 115 -9.12 3.82 -7.75
C ARG A 115 -7.86 2.99 -7.57
N ALA A 116 -8.04 1.69 -7.40
CA ALA A 116 -6.93 0.74 -7.42
C ALA A 116 -6.23 0.78 -8.79
N LEU A 117 -4.92 0.98 -8.76
CA LEU A 117 -4.08 0.99 -9.96
C LEU A 117 -3.45 -0.38 -10.17
N GLU A 118 -2.86 -0.92 -9.11
CA GLU A 118 -2.01 -2.10 -9.19
C GLU A 118 -1.88 -2.78 -7.84
N ALA A 119 -1.68 -4.10 -7.88
CA ALA A 119 -1.29 -4.90 -6.75
C ALA A 119 -0.19 -5.88 -7.17
N ALA A 120 0.86 -6.00 -6.35
CA ALA A 120 2.00 -6.85 -6.67
C ALA A 120 2.60 -7.48 -5.42
N HIS A 121 3.10 -8.71 -5.55
CA HIS A 121 4.07 -9.29 -4.63
C HIS A 121 5.47 -8.88 -5.11
N VAL A 122 6.26 -8.31 -4.21
CA VAL A 122 7.61 -7.84 -4.50
C VAL A 122 8.59 -8.43 -3.50
N THR A 123 9.63 -9.06 -4.03
CA THR A 123 10.77 -9.56 -3.26
C THR A 123 12.02 -8.78 -3.69
N GLU A 124 12.59 -8.03 -2.75
CA GLU A 124 13.85 -7.32 -2.91
C GLU A 124 14.99 -8.21 -2.43
N CYS A 125 15.93 -8.52 -3.32
CA CYS A 125 17.07 -9.37 -3.03
C CYS A 125 18.22 -8.58 -2.40
N THR A 126 19.10 -9.27 -1.67
CA THR A 126 20.26 -8.67 -0.99
C THR A 126 21.28 -8.06 -1.97
N ASN A 127 21.35 -8.58 -3.20
CA ASN A 127 22.22 -8.09 -4.26
C ASN A 127 21.66 -6.89 -5.06
N GLY A 128 20.49 -6.36 -4.67
CA GLY A 128 19.80 -5.29 -5.38
C GLY A 128 18.83 -5.75 -6.48
N GLY A 129 18.78 -7.06 -6.76
CA GLY A 129 17.76 -7.66 -7.63
C GLY A 129 16.35 -7.45 -7.08
N ARG A 130 15.36 -7.42 -7.98
CA ARG A 130 13.95 -7.25 -7.60
C ARG A 130 13.07 -8.20 -8.40
N LEU A 131 12.43 -9.11 -7.69
CA LEU A 131 11.41 -10.00 -8.22
C LEU A 131 10.04 -9.37 -8.02
N ARG A 132 9.19 -9.46 -9.02
CA ARG A 132 7.90 -8.77 -9.01
C ARG A 132 6.85 -9.52 -9.78
N MET A 133 5.75 -9.82 -9.10
CA MET A 133 4.56 -10.39 -9.73
C MET A 133 3.37 -9.47 -9.48
N ALA A 134 2.86 -8.85 -10.54
CA ALA A 134 1.67 -8.01 -10.48
C ALA A 134 0.44 -8.82 -10.89
N ASP A 135 -0.57 -8.85 -10.03
CA ASP A 135 -1.89 -9.39 -10.35
C ASP A 135 -2.95 -8.53 -9.65
N PRO A 136 -3.87 -7.89 -10.40
CA PRO A 136 -4.97 -7.13 -9.80
C PRO A 136 -5.87 -7.98 -8.89
N LYS A 137 -5.89 -9.31 -9.05
CA LYS A 137 -6.67 -10.22 -8.22
C LYS A 137 -6.20 -10.25 -6.77
N TYR A 138 -4.93 -9.94 -6.48
CA TYR A 138 -4.45 -9.92 -5.10
C TYR A 138 -5.23 -8.95 -4.24
N LEU A 139 -5.47 -7.75 -4.77
CA LEU A 139 -6.20 -6.74 -4.02
C LEU A 139 -7.64 -7.16 -3.79
N ARG A 140 -8.30 -7.71 -4.82
CA ARG A 140 -9.65 -8.26 -4.70
C ARG A 140 -9.71 -9.36 -3.63
N ALA A 141 -8.76 -10.29 -3.64
CA ALA A 141 -8.75 -11.39 -2.70
C ALA A 141 -8.51 -10.90 -1.26
N ILE A 142 -7.59 -9.95 -1.04
CA ILE A 142 -7.41 -9.30 0.28
C ILE A 142 -8.71 -8.64 0.74
N TYR A 143 -9.36 -7.90 -0.15
CA TYR A 143 -10.61 -7.19 0.12
C TYR A 143 -11.78 -8.13 0.41
N SER A 144 -11.81 -9.30 -0.23
CA SER A 144 -12.76 -10.38 0.05
C SER A 144 -12.34 -11.26 1.23
N ARG A 145 -11.23 -10.93 1.92
CA ARG A 145 -10.64 -11.70 3.03
C ARG A 145 -10.32 -13.15 2.64
N GLU A 146 -10.11 -13.39 1.35
CA GLU A 146 -9.63 -14.66 0.84
C GLU A 146 -8.17 -14.84 1.24
N LEU A 147 -7.81 -16.07 1.63
CA LEU A 147 -6.42 -16.40 1.92
C LEU A 147 -5.65 -16.51 0.59
N VAL A 148 -4.91 -15.45 0.29
CA VAL A 148 -3.93 -15.40 -0.78
C VAL A 148 -2.64 -15.92 -0.20
N ARG A 149 -2.15 -17.02 -0.74
CA ARG A 149 -0.76 -17.41 -0.53
C ARG A 149 0.09 -16.57 -1.47
N PHE A 150 0.74 -15.54 -0.92
CA PHE A 150 1.84 -14.90 -1.63
C PHE A 150 2.94 -15.94 -1.86
N PHE A 151 3.74 -15.77 -2.91
CA PHE A 151 4.65 -16.82 -3.37
C PHE A 151 5.69 -17.17 -2.30
N CYS A 152 5.45 -18.30 -1.62
CA CYS A 152 6.19 -18.68 -0.43
C CYS A 152 7.69 -18.89 -0.63
N LEU A 153 8.09 -19.19 -1.86
CA LEU A 153 9.45 -19.54 -2.22
C LEU A 153 10.02 -18.61 -3.29
N GLU A 154 9.41 -17.42 -3.48
CA GLU A 154 9.86 -16.47 -4.51
C GLU A 154 11.32 -16.07 -4.30
N GLY A 155 11.77 -15.96 -3.05
CA GLY A 155 13.15 -15.65 -2.72
C GLY A 155 14.18 -16.71 -3.13
N LEU A 156 13.77 -17.95 -3.48
CA LEU A 156 14.67 -18.91 -4.13
C LEU A 156 15.15 -18.44 -5.51
N ASN A 157 14.40 -17.54 -6.15
CA ASN A 157 14.76 -16.93 -7.42
C ASN A 157 15.65 -15.70 -7.24
N CYS A 158 15.94 -15.28 -6.00
CA CYS A 158 16.92 -14.21 -5.78
C CYS A 158 18.30 -14.70 -6.22
N PRO A 159 18.99 -13.97 -7.13
CA PRO A 159 20.33 -14.35 -7.50
C PRO A 159 21.23 -14.25 -6.26
N PRO A 160 22.21 -15.14 -6.09
CA PRO A 160 23.14 -15.05 -4.98
C PRO A 160 23.84 -13.69 -5.00
N SER A 161 24.11 -13.14 -3.82
CA SER A 161 25.00 -11.98 -3.73
C SER A 161 26.38 -12.35 -4.25
N PRO A 162 27.08 -11.42 -4.95
CA PRO A 162 28.48 -11.64 -5.28
C PRO A 162 29.23 -11.94 -3.97
N ALA A 163 30.05 -13.00 -3.98
CA ALA A 163 30.87 -13.33 -2.82
C ALA A 163 31.65 -12.07 -2.42
N LYS A 164 31.53 -11.66 -1.15
CA LYS A 164 32.43 -10.62 -0.63
C LYS A 164 33.86 -11.13 -0.81
N PRO A 165 34.78 -10.31 -1.36
CA PRO A 165 36.18 -10.69 -1.51
C PRO A 165 36.82 -10.98 -0.15
#